data_AF-A0A5Q2VUJ0-F1
#
_entry.id   AF-A0A5Q2VUJ0-F1
#
_cell.length_a   1.000
_cell.length_b   1.000
_cell.length_c   1.000
_cell.angle_alpha   90.00
_cell.angle_beta   90.00
_cell.angle_gamma   90.00
#
_symmetry.space_group_name_H-M   'P 1'
#
loop_
_entity.id
_entity.type
_entity.pdbx_description
1 polymer ?
#
loop_
_entity_poly.entity_id
_entity_poly.type
_entity_poly.pdbx_seq_one_letter_code
_entity_poly.pdbx_strand_id
1 'polypeptide(L)'
;MGTTAAVLITAVIGGCSADAQAVEAEGTQNTAAPNESTTGEQVRDKPLDDAAPCVGFGDVMTILDNADLALDEGRMETQEHQGWYRLATRVLDLLPSDGDSTVARAIAELQAIAPAIPAGGGEEPTSVRSPEWITAEQGLSLACDELGVPLTISVFTGG
;
A
#
# COMPACT_ATOMS: atom_id res chain seq x y z
N MET A 1 -1.52 -55.67 2.51
CA MET A 1 -0.09 -55.42 2.85
C MET A 1 0.24 -54.12 2.12
N GLY A 2 0.19 -52.90 2.70
CA GLY A 2 0.66 -52.48 4.04
C GLY A 2 2.18 -52.55 4.02
N THR A 3 3.00 -51.50 4.10
CA THR A 3 2.99 -50.22 4.86
C THR A 3 3.52 -49.05 4.00
N THR A 4 3.63 -47.75 4.38
CA THR A 4 2.94 -46.83 5.35
C THR A 4 3.42 -45.39 5.03
N ALA A 5 2.62 -44.35 5.28
CA ALA A 5 3.01 -42.94 5.14
C ALA A 5 3.48 -42.32 6.48
N ALA A 6 4.44 -41.39 6.44
CA ALA A 6 4.91 -40.64 7.61
C ALA A 6 4.71 -39.13 7.40
N VAL A 7 3.92 -38.51 8.28
CA VAL A 7 3.73 -37.06 8.37
C VAL A 7 4.43 -36.58 9.62
N LEU A 8 5.32 -35.59 9.49
CA LEU A 8 5.99 -34.91 10.61
C LEU A 8 5.29 -33.58 10.88
N ILE A 9 4.59 -33.49 12.01
CA ILE A 9 4.03 -32.24 12.53
C ILE A 9 4.95 -31.78 13.66
N THR A 10 5.55 -30.59 13.49
CA THR A 10 6.33 -29.95 14.56
C THR A 10 5.52 -28.80 15.13
N ALA A 11 4.87 -29.03 16.28
CA ALA A 11 4.24 -27.96 17.05
C ALA A 11 5.23 -27.44 18.11
N VAL A 12 5.45 -26.12 18.14
CA VAL A 12 6.21 -25.45 19.21
C VAL A 12 5.27 -24.45 19.88
N ILE A 13 4.86 -24.75 21.11
CA ILE A 13 4.08 -23.87 21.96
C ILE A 13 5.07 -23.07 22.82
N GLY A 14 5.29 -21.81 22.47
CA GLY A 14 6.07 -20.86 23.27
C GLY A 14 5.16 -19.96 24.08
N GLY A 15 4.83 -20.35 25.32
CA GLY A 15 4.15 -19.48 26.27
C GLY A 15 5.16 -18.68 27.10
N CYS A 16 4.96 -17.37 27.22
CA CYS A 16 5.66 -16.53 28.20
C CYS A 16 4.64 -16.02 29.23
N SER A 17 4.94 -16.25 30.51
CA SER A 17 4.01 -16.04 31.62
C SER A 17 3.71 -14.56 31.90
N ALA A 18 2.51 -14.29 32.40
CA ALA A 18 2.19 -13.01 33.02
C ALA A 18 2.61 -13.01 34.50
N ASP A 19 3.48 -12.08 34.89
CA ASP A 19 3.75 -11.76 36.29
C ASP A 19 2.89 -10.56 36.70
N ALA A 20 1.72 -10.85 37.27
CA ALA A 20 0.89 -9.85 37.92
C ALA A 20 1.38 -9.64 39.36
N GLN A 21 1.94 -8.47 39.67
CA GLN A 21 2.12 -8.00 41.04
C GLN A 21 1.24 -6.79 41.30
N ALA A 22 0.09 -7.05 41.92
CA ALA A 22 -0.71 -6.02 42.57
C ALA A 22 -0.17 -5.81 43.98
N VAL A 23 0.18 -4.56 44.32
CA VAL A 23 0.33 -4.12 45.71
C VAL A 23 -0.29 -2.74 45.83
N GLU A 24 -1.46 -2.66 46.47
CA GLU A 24 -2.06 -1.39 46.87
C GLU A 24 -1.38 -0.86 48.14
N ALA A 25 -1.15 0.45 48.20
CA ALA A 25 -0.93 1.18 49.45
C ALA A 25 -1.41 2.63 49.27
N GLU A 26 -2.44 3.00 50.03
CA GLU A 26 -2.99 4.36 50.06
C GLU A 26 -2.04 5.36 50.75
N GLY A 27 -2.08 6.65 50.38
CA GLY A 27 -1.49 7.69 51.24
C GLY A 27 -1.23 9.09 50.65
N THR A 28 -2.12 10.04 50.99
CA THR A 28 -1.81 11.48 51.22
C THR A 28 -1.69 12.46 50.02
N GLN A 29 -2.84 13.04 49.68
CA GLN A 29 -3.15 14.48 49.52
C GLN A 29 -2.17 15.51 48.89
N ASN A 30 -2.76 16.28 47.97
CA ASN A 30 -2.60 17.73 47.69
C ASN A 30 -1.29 18.28 47.08
N THR A 31 -1.40 18.84 45.87
CA THR A 31 -1.33 20.31 45.64
C THR A 31 -1.83 20.62 44.21
N ALA A 32 -2.66 21.66 44.06
CA ALA A 32 -3.13 22.12 42.75
C ALA A 32 -2.30 23.32 42.26
N ALA A 33 -1.70 23.20 41.06
CA ALA A 33 -1.11 24.29 40.28
C ALA A 33 -0.80 23.80 38.85
N PRO A 34 -0.63 24.72 37.90
CA PRO A 34 -1.68 25.56 37.30
C PRO A 34 -2.21 24.94 36.01
N ASN A 35 -3.34 25.46 35.51
CA ASN A 35 -3.85 25.11 34.19
C ASN A 35 -2.96 25.73 33.10
N GLU A 36 -1.89 25.03 32.70
CA GLU A 36 -1.20 25.33 31.45
C GLU A 36 -2.17 25.04 30.30
N SER A 37 -2.89 26.09 29.89
CA SER A 37 -3.54 26.15 28.59
C SER A 37 -2.44 26.21 27.55
N THR A 38 -1.83 25.06 27.27
CA THR A 38 -1.07 24.83 26.05
C THR A 38 -2.07 25.03 24.93
N THR A 39 -2.13 26.26 24.43
CA THR A 39 -2.44 26.52 23.03
C THR A 39 -1.36 25.81 22.25
N GLY A 40 -1.56 24.50 22.10
CA GLY A 40 -0.83 23.68 21.16
C GLY A 40 -1.14 24.26 19.82
N GLU A 41 -0.23 25.12 19.36
CA GLU A 41 -0.18 25.53 17.97
C GLU A 41 -0.36 24.27 17.14
N GLN A 42 -1.34 24.28 16.22
CA GLN A 42 -1.52 23.17 15.30
C GLN A 42 -0.35 23.19 14.31
N VAL A 43 0.79 22.68 14.75
CA VAL A 43 2.02 22.53 13.98
C VAL A 43 1.82 21.37 13.00
N ARG A 44 1.04 21.67 11.94
CA ARG A 44 1.17 21.08 10.60
C ARG A 44 1.34 19.56 10.57
N ASP A 45 0.36 18.82 11.09
CA ASP A 45 0.34 17.35 11.09
C ASP A 45 -0.40 16.75 9.86
N LYS A 46 -0.30 17.44 8.71
CA LYS A 46 -0.96 17.06 7.44
C LYS A 46 -0.13 17.38 6.17
N PRO A 47 1.14 16.92 6.10
CA PRO A 47 1.73 16.57 4.80
C PRO A 47 2.32 15.14 4.73
N LEU A 48 2.39 14.41 5.85
CA LEU A 48 3.08 13.11 5.90
C LEU A 48 2.23 11.93 5.43
N ASP A 49 0.90 12.05 5.47
CA ASP A 49 -0.04 11.00 5.09
C ASP A 49 -0.12 10.84 3.55
N ASP A 50 -0.18 11.97 2.82
CA ASP A 50 -0.26 12.01 1.36
C ASP A 50 1.03 11.57 0.63
N ALA A 51 2.14 11.39 1.35
CA ALA A 51 3.41 10.92 0.78
C ALA A 51 3.42 9.41 0.52
N ALA A 52 2.74 8.60 1.34
CA ALA A 52 2.74 7.15 1.21
C ALA A 52 2.04 6.64 -0.07
N PRO A 53 0.88 7.21 -0.51
CA PRO A 53 0.26 6.85 -1.78
C PRO A 53 1.12 7.16 -3.00
N CYS A 54 1.95 8.22 -2.97
CA CYS A 54 2.90 8.52 -4.04
C CYS A 54 3.95 7.41 -4.21
N VAL A 55 4.48 6.88 -3.09
CA VAL A 55 5.40 5.74 -3.11
C VAL A 55 4.68 4.47 -3.59
N GLY A 56 3.51 4.17 -3.03
CA GLY A 56 2.73 2.99 -3.40
C GLY A 56 2.25 3.00 -4.85
N PHE A 57 1.98 4.16 -5.45
CA PHE A 57 1.70 4.26 -6.88
C PHE A 57 2.98 4.13 -7.73
N GLY A 58 4.14 4.54 -7.22
CA GLY A 58 5.45 4.18 -7.80
C GLY A 58 5.65 2.66 -7.90
N ASP A 59 5.17 1.89 -6.91
CA ASP A 59 5.17 0.42 -6.95
C ASP A 59 4.18 -0.13 -8.01
N VAL A 60 2.99 0.46 -8.15
CA VAL A 60 2.04 0.13 -9.24
C VAL A 60 2.69 0.32 -10.60
N MET A 61 3.29 1.48 -10.86
CA MET A 61 3.97 1.79 -12.11
C MET A 61 5.20 0.90 -12.33
N THR A 62 5.94 0.58 -11.27
CA THR A 62 7.04 -0.39 -11.30
C THR A 62 6.57 -1.77 -11.77
N ILE A 63 5.42 -2.26 -11.30
CA ILE A 63 4.86 -3.54 -11.78
C ILE A 63 4.51 -3.47 -13.27
N LEU A 64 3.86 -2.39 -13.71
CA LEU A 64 3.41 -2.22 -15.09
C LEU A 64 4.59 -2.09 -16.07
N ASP A 65 5.54 -1.19 -15.80
CA ASP A 65 6.71 -0.95 -16.65
C ASP A 65 7.59 -2.21 -16.80
N ASN A 66 7.77 -2.99 -15.72
CA ASN A 66 8.55 -4.24 -15.80
C ASN A 66 7.79 -5.36 -16.52
N ALA A 67 6.46 -5.42 -16.40
CA ALA A 67 5.65 -6.38 -17.17
C ALA A 67 5.70 -6.06 -18.68
N ASP A 68 5.54 -4.79 -19.05
CA ASP A 68 5.63 -4.32 -20.43
C ASP A 68 7.03 -4.61 -21.02
N LEU A 69 8.09 -4.23 -20.31
CA LEU A 69 9.47 -4.49 -20.73
C LEU A 69 9.75 -6.00 -20.87
N ALA A 70 9.27 -6.83 -19.95
CA ALA A 70 9.48 -8.27 -20.01
C ALA A 70 8.73 -8.95 -21.17
N LEU A 71 7.55 -8.44 -21.55
CA LEU A 71 6.81 -8.89 -22.73
C LEU A 71 7.52 -8.47 -24.02
N ASP A 72 7.95 -7.20 -24.12
CA ASP A 72 8.66 -6.66 -25.28
C ASP A 72 10.03 -7.34 -25.49
N GLU A 73 10.72 -7.71 -24.41
CA GLU A 73 11.98 -8.48 -24.45
C GLU A 73 11.77 -9.99 -24.72
N GLY A 74 10.52 -10.46 -24.83
CA GLY A 74 10.19 -11.87 -25.04
C GLY A 74 10.53 -12.79 -23.85
N ARG A 75 10.63 -12.22 -22.64
CA ARG A 75 10.87 -12.95 -21.38
C ARG A 75 9.58 -13.41 -20.68
N MET A 76 8.44 -12.87 -21.09
CA MET A 76 7.14 -13.03 -20.46
C MET A 76 6.08 -13.37 -21.51
N GLU A 77 5.21 -14.34 -21.21
CA GLU A 77 4.06 -14.66 -22.06
C GLU A 77 2.91 -13.68 -21.85
N THR A 78 2.05 -13.45 -22.85
CA THR A 78 0.90 -12.52 -22.73
C THR A 78 -0.02 -12.84 -21.55
N GLN A 79 -0.21 -14.12 -21.22
CA GLN A 79 -1.01 -14.53 -20.05
C GLN A 79 -0.39 -14.07 -18.72
N GLU A 80 0.95 -14.11 -18.63
CA GLU A 80 1.70 -13.68 -17.45
C GLU A 80 1.65 -12.15 -17.32
N HIS A 81 1.87 -11.44 -18.43
CA HIS A 81 1.71 -9.97 -18.53
C HIS A 81 0.36 -9.49 -18.01
N GLN A 82 -0.75 -10.09 -18.48
CA GLN A 82 -2.08 -9.82 -17.96
C GLN A 82 -2.23 -10.17 -16.47
N GLY A 83 -1.51 -11.17 -15.98
CA GLY A 83 -1.42 -11.51 -14.56
C GLY A 83 -0.81 -10.39 -13.72
N TRP A 84 0.31 -9.82 -14.20
CA TRP A 84 0.97 -8.67 -13.59
C TRP A 84 0.13 -7.40 -13.63
N TYR A 85 -0.55 -7.10 -14.74
CA TYR A 85 -1.49 -5.97 -14.80
C TYR A 85 -2.66 -6.13 -13.81
N ARG A 86 -3.23 -7.34 -13.68
CA ARG A 86 -4.24 -7.62 -12.64
C ARG A 86 -3.67 -7.51 -11.22
N LEU A 87 -2.37 -7.73 -11.01
CA LEU A 87 -1.73 -7.47 -9.73
C LEU A 87 -1.62 -5.96 -9.49
N ALA A 88 -1.17 -5.19 -10.48
CA ALA A 88 -1.07 -3.74 -10.40
C ALA A 88 -2.40 -3.06 -10.03
N THR A 89 -3.53 -3.46 -10.64
CA THR A 89 -4.84 -2.88 -10.26
C THR A 89 -5.27 -3.24 -8.84
N ARG A 90 -4.88 -4.42 -8.31
CA ARG A 90 -5.08 -4.75 -6.89
C ARG A 90 -4.13 -4.00 -5.94
N VAL A 91 -2.91 -3.65 -6.37
CA VAL A 91 -2.01 -2.81 -5.56
C VAL A 91 -2.54 -1.37 -5.52
N LEU A 92 -3.02 -0.85 -6.64
CA LEU A 92 -3.69 0.46 -6.72
C LEU A 92 -4.92 0.55 -5.80
N ASP A 93 -5.76 -0.49 -5.76
CA ASP A 93 -6.97 -0.56 -4.92
C ASP A 93 -6.68 -0.52 -3.41
N LEU A 94 -5.46 -0.87 -3.00
CA LEU A 94 -5.01 -0.79 -1.60
C LEU A 94 -4.52 0.62 -1.20
N LEU A 95 -4.37 1.55 -2.15
CA LEU A 95 -3.95 2.92 -1.87
C LEU A 95 -5.13 3.76 -1.35
N PRO A 96 -4.96 4.56 -0.29
CA PRO A 96 -6.06 5.34 0.29
C PRO A 96 -6.50 6.46 -0.66
N SER A 97 -7.82 6.61 -0.79
CA SER A 97 -8.47 7.48 -1.79
C SER A 97 -9.70 8.22 -1.26
N ASP A 98 -10.02 8.06 0.03
CA ASP A 98 -11.16 8.67 0.72
C ASP A 98 -10.85 10.05 1.33
N GLY A 99 -9.63 10.55 1.16
CA GLY A 99 -9.18 11.86 1.64
C GLY A 99 -9.47 13.03 0.68
N ASP A 100 -9.45 14.26 1.22
CA ASP A 100 -9.66 15.51 0.46
C ASP A 100 -8.44 15.96 -0.38
N SER A 101 -7.29 15.32 -0.24
CA SER A 101 -6.03 15.78 -0.86
C SER A 101 -6.03 15.62 -2.38
N THR A 102 -5.14 16.33 -3.07
CA THR A 102 -4.98 16.16 -4.52
C THR A 102 -4.48 14.76 -4.87
N VAL A 103 -3.62 14.18 -4.02
CA VAL A 103 -3.15 12.79 -4.15
C VAL A 103 -4.32 11.81 -4.00
N ALA A 104 -5.09 11.86 -2.90
CA ALA A 104 -6.21 10.95 -2.68
C ALA A 104 -7.27 11.02 -3.79
N ARG A 105 -7.59 12.22 -4.28
CA ARG A 105 -8.51 12.41 -5.43
C ARG A 105 -7.96 11.82 -6.74
N ALA A 106 -6.67 11.95 -7.01
CA ALA A 106 -6.06 11.38 -8.21
C ALA A 106 -5.95 9.84 -8.12
N ILE A 107 -5.68 9.29 -6.93
CA ILE A 107 -5.76 7.83 -6.68
C ILE A 107 -7.20 7.32 -6.89
N ALA A 108 -8.22 8.04 -6.40
CA ALA A 108 -9.63 7.69 -6.62
C ALA A 108 -10.01 7.69 -8.12
N GLU A 109 -9.49 8.64 -8.90
CA GLU A 109 -9.69 8.70 -10.35
C GLU A 109 -9.04 7.50 -11.06
N LEU A 110 -7.79 7.16 -10.70
CA LEU A 110 -7.09 5.98 -11.23
C LEU A 110 -7.80 4.67 -10.87
N GLN A 111 -8.29 4.53 -9.63
CA GLN A 111 -9.08 3.37 -9.18
C GLN A 111 -10.41 3.25 -9.94
N ALA A 112 -11.05 4.37 -10.28
CA ALA A 112 -12.27 4.39 -11.08
C ALA A 112 -12.01 4.04 -12.56
N ILE A 113 -10.86 4.43 -13.12
CA ILE A 113 -10.46 4.10 -14.49
C ILE A 113 -10.07 2.62 -14.62
N ALA A 114 -9.27 2.09 -13.70
CA ALA A 114 -8.84 0.68 -13.69
C ALA A 114 -9.17 -0.02 -12.36
N PRO A 115 -10.44 -0.44 -12.17
CA PRO A 115 -10.87 -1.16 -10.98
C PRO A 115 -10.07 -2.44 -10.73
N ALA A 116 -9.98 -2.83 -9.46
CA ALA A 116 -9.33 -4.06 -9.04
C ALA A 116 -9.97 -5.29 -9.68
N ILE A 117 -9.16 -6.11 -10.35
CA ILE A 117 -9.61 -7.42 -10.84
C ILE A 117 -9.20 -8.47 -9.81
N PRO A 118 -10.16 -9.19 -9.17
CA PRO A 118 -9.88 -10.15 -8.12
C PRO A 118 -9.01 -11.32 -8.65
N ALA A 119 -8.28 -11.97 -7.75
CA ALA A 119 -7.48 -13.13 -8.12
C ALA A 119 -8.38 -14.25 -8.69
N GLY A 120 -8.06 -14.74 -9.89
CA GLY A 120 -8.89 -15.69 -10.62
C GLY A 120 -10.06 -15.07 -11.41
N GLY A 121 -10.22 -13.75 -11.40
CA GLY A 121 -11.13 -13.03 -12.30
C GLY A 121 -10.72 -13.22 -13.76
N GLY A 122 -11.72 -13.46 -14.62
CA GLY A 122 -11.52 -13.67 -16.06
C GLY A 122 -11.50 -12.38 -16.88
N GLU A 123 -11.59 -11.22 -16.23
CA GLU A 123 -11.57 -9.92 -16.88
C GLU A 123 -10.13 -9.52 -17.26
N GLU A 124 -10.02 -8.76 -18.35
CA GLU A 124 -8.76 -8.18 -18.80
C GLU A 124 -8.63 -6.72 -18.29
N PRO A 125 -7.46 -6.31 -17.78
CA PRO A 125 -7.21 -4.96 -17.25
C PRO A 125 -7.00 -3.93 -18.38
N THR A 126 -7.98 -3.77 -19.26
CA THR A 126 -7.86 -3.06 -20.55
C THR A 126 -7.82 -1.53 -20.45
N SER A 127 -8.15 -0.95 -19.31
CA SER A 127 -8.11 0.51 -19.09
C SER A 127 -6.79 1.02 -18.54
N VAL A 128 -5.92 0.14 -18.04
CA VAL A 128 -4.54 0.53 -17.67
C VAL A 128 -3.79 0.94 -18.95
N ARG A 129 -3.01 2.02 -18.90
CA ARG A 129 -2.39 2.69 -20.07
C ARG A 129 -3.37 3.29 -21.10
N SER A 130 -4.67 3.40 -20.81
CA SER A 130 -5.57 4.18 -21.67
C SER A 130 -5.21 5.69 -21.66
N PRO A 131 -5.68 6.48 -22.65
CA PRO A 131 -5.48 7.94 -22.62
C PRO A 131 -6.01 8.61 -21.34
N GLU A 132 -7.11 8.09 -20.79
CA GLU A 132 -7.69 8.53 -19.51
C GLU A 132 -6.76 8.18 -18.35
N TRP A 133 -6.26 6.94 -18.29
CA TRP A 133 -5.27 6.51 -17.28
C TRP A 133 -4.03 7.42 -17.30
N ILE A 134 -3.44 7.64 -18.48
CA ILE A 134 -2.22 8.46 -18.64
C ILE A 134 -2.49 9.91 -18.19
N THR A 135 -3.70 10.43 -18.41
CA THR A 135 -4.09 11.78 -17.94
C THR A 135 -4.17 11.84 -16.41
N ALA A 136 -4.78 10.84 -15.77
CA ALA A 136 -4.88 10.76 -14.31
C ALA A 136 -3.51 10.50 -13.65
N GLU A 137 -2.67 9.67 -14.27
CA GLU A 137 -1.27 9.40 -13.89
C GLU A 137 -0.44 10.70 -13.85
N GLN A 138 -0.56 11.55 -14.88
CA GLN A 138 0.09 12.87 -14.91
C GLN A 138 -0.43 13.80 -13.81
N GLY A 139 -1.74 13.77 -13.52
CA GLY A 139 -2.34 14.53 -12.42
C GLY A 139 -1.80 14.11 -11.04
N LEU A 140 -1.65 12.79 -10.82
CA LEU A 140 -1.03 12.25 -9.62
C LEU A 140 0.46 12.60 -9.53
N SER A 141 1.22 12.47 -10.63
CA SER A 141 2.64 12.83 -10.66
C SER A 141 2.86 14.27 -10.23
N LEU A 142 2.07 15.21 -10.76
CA LEU A 142 2.14 16.63 -10.39
C LEU A 142 1.83 16.84 -8.90
N ALA A 143 0.80 16.17 -8.37
CA ALA A 143 0.44 16.26 -6.96
C ALA A 143 1.55 15.73 -6.03
N CYS A 144 2.23 14.66 -6.44
CA CYS A 144 3.36 14.07 -5.74
C CYS A 144 4.63 14.95 -5.82
N ASP A 145 4.88 15.60 -6.96
CA ASP A 145 5.94 16.59 -7.12
C ASP A 145 5.74 17.83 -6.22
N GLU A 146 4.49 18.32 -6.10
CA GLU A 146 4.14 19.43 -5.19
C GLU A 146 4.40 19.12 -3.71
N LEU A 147 4.34 17.84 -3.32
CA LEU A 147 4.71 17.36 -1.98
C LEU A 147 6.22 17.12 -1.80
N GLY A 148 7.01 17.21 -2.88
CA GLY A 148 8.43 16.87 -2.88
C GLY A 148 8.71 15.36 -2.82
N VAL A 149 7.73 14.53 -3.17
CA VAL A 149 7.81 13.06 -3.18
C VAL A 149 7.52 12.55 -4.60
N PRO A 150 8.39 12.85 -5.59
CA PRO A 150 8.17 12.49 -6.99
C PRO A 150 7.96 10.98 -7.17
N LEU A 151 7.09 10.59 -8.10
CA LEU A 151 6.86 9.19 -8.43
C LEU A 151 8.18 8.53 -8.85
N THR A 152 8.54 7.46 -8.15
CA THR A 152 9.78 6.70 -8.41
C THR A 152 9.43 5.35 -9.00
N ILE A 153 9.92 5.08 -10.20
CA ILE A 153 9.70 3.83 -10.93
C ILE A 153 11.03 3.07 -11.00
N SER A 154 11.03 1.79 -10.60
CA SER A 154 12.23 0.95 -10.57
C SER A 154 12.20 -0.10 -11.69
N VAL A 155 12.92 0.14 -12.79
CA VAL A 155 12.99 -0.79 -13.93
C VAL A 155 14.16 -1.76 -13.78
N PHE A 156 13.94 -3.06 -14.02
CA PHE A 156 14.93 -4.13 -13.89
C PHE A 156 14.70 -5.29 -14.86
N THR A 157 15.76 -6.06 -15.13
CA THR A 157 15.72 -7.26 -15.97
C THR A 157 15.87 -8.51 -15.08
N GLY A 158 14.76 -9.15 -14.75
CA GLY A 158 14.70 -10.36 -13.91
C GLY A 158 13.30 -10.60 -13.35
N GLY A 159 13.10 -11.75 -12.71
CA GLY A 159 11.87 -12.17 -12.02
C GLY A 159 12.19 -13.24 -10.97
#